data_AF-A0A7L3IDG6-F1
#
_entry.id   AF-A0A7L3IDG6-F1
#
_cell.length_a   1.000
_cell.length_b   1.000
_cell.length_c   1.000
_cell.angle_alpha   90.00
_cell.angle_beta   90.00
_cell.angle_gamma   90.00
#
_symmetry.space_group_name_H-M   'P 1'
#
loop_
_entity.id
_entity.type
_entity.pdbx_description
1 polymer ?
#
loop_
_entity_poly.entity_id
_entity_poly.type
_entity_poly.pdbx_seq_one_letter_code
_entity_poly.pdbx_strand_id
1 'polypeptide(L)'
;MAALGARRLLRPGQRWFSETAPGAPSPPPSPLYPPVVASITAKSKAAKSRRLERFHQRVHAAATVEEKLRLYGKLQRPKYMVYPQTFALNADRWYRSFTKTVFVPGMPPRAAAAKPQVEAAGATLEAGRALEPGAAEAPGAAEAPGAAKSPEAAAGAAPCLNIDDLRSLACDALLQESFYQTKKRPFLYRDQDHTPGPFLTQLVSTLAAFLSGRNPLLAASSLDLKPEVNYYWHHGEEVVAHGHRKGRVDPVRFQIDDNPHLQIRVPKQLPEVVPLESDLGDVPVIHHKPSKLPLFKKQYENKVFIGSKVPDPCCYGHTQFHLLPDKLKRERFIRQRLEDQIEVVYRSNGIASLFAWTAAQAMYQGFWSEADVTRPFVSQAVVTDGKYFAFFCYQLNTLALTAQTIKNSPRKNICWGTDSKPLYDVVEDGNVKGFNDEVLLQLVHFLLNKPKEL
;
A
#
# COMPACT_ATOMS: atom_id res chain seq x y z
N MET A 1 -46.72 -68.69 -94.29
CA MET A 1 -46.27 -69.72 -93.34
C MET A 1 -46.03 -69.08 -91.98
N ALA A 2 -47.04 -69.22 -91.13
CA ALA A 2 -47.14 -69.11 -89.67
C ALA A 2 -46.36 -68.03 -88.88
N ALA A 3 -47.16 -67.32 -88.08
CA ALA A 3 -46.85 -66.30 -87.09
C ALA A 3 -46.55 -66.88 -85.69
N LEU A 4 -46.44 -65.95 -84.72
CA LEU A 4 -46.47 -66.09 -83.25
C LEU A 4 -45.08 -66.26 -82.61
N GLY A 5 -44.74 -65.66 -81.48
CA GLY A 5 -45.52 -64.90 -80.52
C GLY A 5 -44.64 -64.55 -79.31
N ALA A 6 -45.07 -63.55 -78.56
CA ALA A 6 -44.43 -62.97 -77.39
C ALA A 6 -44.08 -63.95 -76.25
N ARG A 7 -43.14 -63.55 -75.37
CA ARG A 7 -43.43 -63.16 -73.96
C ARG A 7 -42.17 -62.96 -73.11
N ARG A 8 -42.28 -61.95 -72.24
CA ARG A 8 -41.39 -61.64 -71.11
C ARG A 8 -41.27 -62.82 -70.14
N LEU A 9 -40.08 -62.99 -69.58
CA LEU A 9 -39.90 -63.54 -68.23
C LEU A 9 -38.92 -62.66 -67.46
N LEU A 10 -39.48 -61.83 -66.57
CA LEU A 10 -38.78 -61.18 -65.47
C LEU A 10 -38.38 -62.28 -64.47
N ARG A 11 -37.09 -62.38 -64.12
CA ARG A 11 -36.64 -63.07 -62.89
C ARG A 11 -36.27 -62.00 -61.86
N PRO A 12 -36.74 -62.11 -60.60
CA PRO A 12 -36.36 -61.18 -59.55
C PRO A 12 -35.00 -61.59 -58.98
N GLY A 13 -33.99 -60.76 -59.20
CA GLY A 13 -32.70 -60.84 -58.51
C GLY A 13 -32.59 -59.66 -57.56
N GLN A 14 -32.78 -59.90 -56.27
CA GLN A 14 -32.49 -58.96 -55.20
C GLN A 14 -31.11 -58.34 -55.40
N ARG A 15 -31.06 -57.01 -55.51
CA ARG A 15 -29.91 -56.23 -55.03
C ARG A 15 -30.45 -55.16 -54.11
N TRP A 16 -30.23 -55.40 -52.83
CA TRP A 16 -30.25 -54.37 -51.81
C TRP A 16 -29.15 -53.36 -52.17
N PHE A 17 -29.53 -52.19 -52.67
CA PHE A 17 -28.73 -51.00 -52.51
C PHE A 17 -29.61 -49.96 -51.87
N SER A 18 -29.37 -49.76 -50.58
CA SER A 18 -29.79 -48.61 -49.80
C SER A 18 -29.53 -47.32 -50.59
N GLU A 19 -30.59 -46.65 -51.02
CA GLU A 19 -30.52 -45.23 -51.37
C GLU A 19 -30.31 -44.44 -50.07
N THR A 20 -29.06 -44.34 -49.64
CA THR A 20 -28.63 -43.19 -48.84
C THR A 20 -28.42 -42.05 -49.81
N ALA A 21 -29.34 -41.09 -49.82
CA ALA A 21 -29.09 -39.80 -50.44
C ALA A 21 -27.76 -39.26 -49.90
N PRO A 22 -26.76 -38.96 -50.76
CA PRO A 22 -25.53 -38.35 -50.29
C PRO A 22 -25.85 -36.96 -49.74
N GLY A 23 -25.58 -36.78 -48.45
CA GLY A 23 -25.75 -35.51 -47.76
C GLY A 23 -25.05 -34.37 -48.50
N ALA A 24 -25.63 -33.17 -48.37
CA ALA A 24 -25.06 -31.94 -48.87
C ALA A 24 -23.53 -31.87 -48.57
N PRO A 25 -22.70 -31.42 -49.52
CA PRO A 25 -21.27 -31.26 -49.28
C PRO A 25 -21.07 -30.36 -48.05
N SER A 26 -20.23 -30.81 -47.11
CA SER A 26 -19.84 -29.97 -45.98
C SER A 26 -19.28 -28.65 -46.50
N PRO A 27 -19.58 -27.51 -45.85
CA PRO A 27 -19.05 -26.22 -46.29
C PRO A 27 -17.52 -26.29 -46.37
N PRO A 28 -16.89 -25.66 -47.38
CA PRO A 28 -15.43 -25.66 -47.48
C PRO A 28 -14.83 -25.08 -46.19
N PRO A 29 -13.70 -25.62 -45.70
CA PRO A 29 -13.08 -25.13 -44.48
C PRO A 29 -12.77 -23.65 -44.62
N SER A 30 -13.18 -22.86 -43.63
CA SER A 30 -12.95 -21.42 -43.60
C SER A 30 -11.45 -21.10 -43.79
N PRO A 31 -11.08 -20.09 -44.60
CA PRO A 31 -9.68 -19.77 -44.84
C PRO A 31 -8.96 -19.36 -43.54
N LEU A 32 -7.88 -20.06 -43.21
CA LEU A 32 -7.03 -19.77 -42.05
C LEU A 32 -5.95 -18.76 -42.45
N TYR A 33 -6.28 -17.47 -42.35
CA TYR A 33 -5.29 -16.40 -42.55
C TYR A 33 -4.30 -16.34 -41.38
N PRO A 34 -3.02 -16.00 -41.65
CA PRO A 34 -2.08 -15.72 -40.58
C PRO A 34 -2.51 -14.47 -39.78
N PRO A 35 -2.17 -14.39 -38.48
CA PRO A 35 -2.50 -13.24 -37.67
C PRO A 35 -1.79 -11.99 -38.20
N VAL A 36 -2.50 -10.85 -38.22
CA VAL A 36 -1.95 -9.55 -38.64
C VAL A 36 -1.08 -8.98 -37.52
N VAL A 37 0.19 -9.37 -37.50
CA VAL A 37 1.16 -8.98 -36.45
C VAL A 37 2.50 -8.57 -37.05
N ALA A 38 3.13 -7.54 -36.49
CA ALA A 38 4.42 -7.03 -36.97
C ALA A 38 5.55 -8.06 -36.82
N SER A 39 6.55 -8.09 -37.69
CA SER A 39 7.70 -9.03 -37.54
C SER A 39 8.47 -8.89 -36.21
N ILE A 40 9.14 -9.95 -35.75
CA ILE A 40 9.88 -9.96 -34.46
C ILE A 40 11.32 -9.47 -34.61
N THR A 41 12.00 -9.85 -35.70
CA THR A 41 13.45 -9.67 -35.88
C THR A 41 13.82 -8.35 -36.55
N ALA A 42 12.85 -7.64 -37.16
CA ALA A 42 13.12 -6.39 -37.84
C ALA A 42 13.60 -5.28 -36.89
N LYS A 43 14.35 -4.33 -37.46
CA LYS A 43 14.82 -3.11 -36.79
C LYS A 43 13.79 -1.99 -36.90
N SER A 44 12.55 -2.24 -36.47
CA SER A 44 11.44 -1.24 -36.48
C SER A 44 10.86 -0.99 -35.08
N LYS A 45 10.08 0.09 -34.94
CA LYS A 45 9.34 0.40 -33.70
C LYS A 45 8.31 -0.69 -33.38
N ALA A 46 7.55 -1.14 -34.39
CA ALA A 46 6.56 -2.20 -34.24
C ALA A 46 7.19 -3.53 -33.78
N ALA A 47 8.36 -3.89 -34.33
CA ALA A 47 9.10 -5.07 -33.90
C ALA A 47 9.62 -4.94 -32.45
N LYS A 48 9.98 -3.73 -32.00
CA LYS A 48 10.35 -3.47 -30.60
C LYS A 48 9.15 -3.68 -29.67
N SER A 49 7.97 -3.16 -30.03
CA SER A 49 6.73 -3.38 -29.25
C SER A 49 6.38 -4.86 -29.14
N ARG A 50 6.40 -5.60 -30.26
CA ARG A 50 6.11 -7.05 -30.24
C ARG A 50 7.10 -7.85 -29.38
N ARG A 51 8.39 -7.46 -29.35
CA ARG A 51 9.38 -8.09 -28.45
C ARG A 51 9.09 -7.82 -26.98
N LEU A 52 8.59 -6.62 -26.67
CA LEU A 52 8.18 -6.22 -25.33
C LEU A 52 6.90 -6.97 -24.90
N GLU A 53 5.90 -7.07 -25.77
CA GLU A 53 4.69 -7.89 -25.55
C GLU A 53 5.04 -9.36 -25.28
N ARG A 54 5.94 -9.96 -26.07
CA ARG A 54 6.40 -11.34 -25.83
C ARG A 54 7.13 -11.48 -24.50
N PHE A 55 7.88 -10.47 -24.08
CA PHE A 55 8.50 -10.44 -22.76
C PHE A 55 7.43 -10.36 -21.66
N HIS A 56 6.40 -9.52 -21.81
CA HIS A 56 5.28 -9.43 -20.88
C HIS A 56 4.54 -10.77 -20.78
N GLN A 57 4.24 -11.41 -21.90
CA GLN A 57 3.63 -12.75 -21.93
C GLN A 57 4.47 -13.78 -21.16
N ARG A 58 5.80 -13.74 -21.31
CA ARG A 58 6.71 -14.60 -20.55
C ARG A 58 6.64 -14.32 -19.04
N VAL A 59 6.53 -13.06 -18.63
CA VAL A 59 6.36 -12.69 -17.21
C VAL A 59 5.00 -13.15 -16.68
N HIS A 60 3.93 -13.01 -17.46
CA HIS A 60 2.61 -13.52 -17.09
C HIS A 60 2.58 -15.04 -16.94
N ALA A 61 3.29 -15.76 -17.82
CA ALA A 61 3.35 -17.22 -17.81
C ALA A 61 4.27 -17.81 -16.73
N ALA A 62 5.05 -17.00 -16.02
CA ALA A 62 5.92 -17.47 -14.95
C ALA A 62 5.09 -18.03 -13.78
N ALA A 63 5.44 -19.24 -13.32
CA ALA A 63 4.65 -19.98 -12.34
C ALA A 63 4.80 -19.43 -10.91
N THR A 64 6.00 -18.93 -10.56
CA THR A 64 6.30 -18.44 -9.22
C THR A 64 6.55 -16.93 -9.22
N VAL A 65 6.26 -16.30 -8.08
CA VAL A 65 6.53 -14.86 -7.87
C VAL A 65 8.03 -14.57 -7.94
N GLU A 66 8.87 -15.45 -7.41
CA GLU A 66 10.33 -15.31 -7.44
C GLU A 66 10.86 -15.27 -8.87
N GLU A 67 10.31 -16.11 -9.77
CA GLU A 67 10.66 -16.06 -11.18
C GLU A 67 10.21 -14.74 -11.83
N LYS A 68 9.00 -14.26 -11.51
CA LYS A 68 8.50 -12.95 -11.97
C LYS A 68 9.43 -11.82 -11.54
N LEU A 69 9.82 -11.78 -10.27
CA LEU A 69 10.75 -10.78 -9.73
C LEU A 69 12.12 -10.86 -10.41
N ARG A 70 12.64 -12.07 -10.64
CA ARG A 70 13.90 -12.29 -11.36
C ARG A 70 13.83 -11.77 -12.80
N LEU A 71 12.74 -12.03 -13.51
CA LEU A 71 12.54 -11.55 -14.88
C LEU A 71 12.42 -10.02 -14.92
N TYR A 72 11.66 -9.44 -13.98
CA TYR A 72 11.47 -8.00 -13.86
C TYR A 72 12.77 -7.26 -13.54
N GLY A 73 13.61 -7.83 -12.66
CA GLY A 73 14.91 -7.28 -12.27
C GLY A 73 16.04 -7.51 -13.27
N LYS A 74 15.88 -8.39 -14.25
CA LYS A 74 16.96 -8.88 -15.15
C LYS A 74 17.69 -7.77 -15.92
N LEU A 75 16.96 -6.76 -16.39
CA LEU A 75 17.54 -5.71 -17.23
C LEU A 75 18.01 -4.53 -16.38
N GLN A 76 19.31 -4.45 -16.14
CA GLN A 76 19.93 -3.31 -15.46
C GLN A 76 20.23 -2.18 -16.46
N ARG A 77 19.68 -1.01 -16.18
CA ARG A 77 19.85 0.23 -16.95
C ARG A 77 19.95 1.42 -15.99
N PRO A 78 20.43 2.59 -16.43
CA PRO A 78 20.43 3.78 -15.60
C PRO A 78 19.00 4.10 -15.11
N LYS A 79 18.86 4.26 -13.81
CA LYS A 79 17.61 4.53 -13.09
C LYS A 79 17.83 5.66 -12.08
N TYR A 80 16.82 6.49 -11.88
CA TYR A 80 16.85 7.56 -10.88
C TYR A 80 16.76 6.95 -9.48
N MET A 81 17.65 7.37 -8.60
CA MET A 81 17.56 7.02 -7.17
C MET A 81 16.69 8.05 -6.46
N VAL A 82 15.53 7.61 -5.98
CA VAL A 82 14.59 8.41 -5.21
C VAL A 82 14.87 8.16 -3.74
N TYR A 83 15.27 9.20 -3.02
CA TYR A 83 15.59 9.13 -1.59
C TYR A 83 14.39 9.62 -0.77
N PRO A 84 13.74 8.78 0.05
CA PRO A 84 12.62 9.21 0.88
C PRO A 84 12.99 10.39 1.80
N GLN A 85 14.14 10.28 2.47
CA GLN A 85 14.73 11.32 3.31
C GLN A 85 15.61 12.27 2.47
N THR A 86 14.97 13.21 1.76
CA THR A 86 15.65 14.15 0.87
C THR A 86 15.70 15.58 1.43
N PHE A 87 16.71 16.35 1.02
CA PHE A 87 16.83 17.79 1.31
C PHE A 87 16.30 18.67 0.17
N ALA A 88 15.73 18.05 -0.88
CA ALA A 88 15.27 18.78 -2.05
C ALA A 88 14.00 19.59 -1.74
N LEU A 89 13.97 20.83 -2.24
CA LEU A 89 12.84 21.73 -2.06
C LEU A 89 11.60 21.23 -2.82
N ASN A 90 10.44 21.29 -2.19
CA ASN A 90 9.13 20.89 -2.75
C ASN A 90 9.14 19.46 -3.33
N ALA A 91 9.92 18.55 -2.74
CA ALA A 91 10.07 17.18 -3.20
C ALA A 91 8.75 16.38 -3.18
N ASP A 92 7.84 16.71 -2.26
CA ASP A 92 6.52 16.11 -2.14
C ASP A 92 5.75 16.15 -3.47
N ARG A 93 5.75 17.30 -4.15
CA ARG A 93 5.08 17.48 -5.46
C ARG A 93 5.68 16.59 -6.54
N TRP A 94 7.01 16.44 -6.55
CA TRP A 94 7.71 15.57 -7.49
C TRP A 94 7.40 14.10 -7.22
N TYR A 95 7.41 13.69 -5.95
CA TYR A 95 7.18 12.29 -5.58
C TYR A 95 5.75 11.88 -5.89
N ARG A 96 4.77 12.74 -5.58
CA ARG A 96 3.37 12.56 -6.02
C ARG A 96 3.25 12.32 -7.52
N SER A 97 4.02 13.07 -8.32
CA SER A 97 4.05 12.88 -9.78
C SER A 97 4.65 11.52 -10.15
N PHE A 98 5.81 11.16 -9.60
CA PHE A 98 6.51 9.90 -9.91
C PHE A 98 5.73 8.63 -9.52
N THR A 99 4.88 8.72 -8.49
CA THR A 99 4.12 7.60 -7.94
C THR A 99 2.63 7.65 -8.31
N LYS A 100 2.20 8.66 -9.08
CA LYS A 100 0.79 8.95 -9.42
C LYS A 100 -0.11 8.98 -8.17
N THR A 101 0.28 9.78 -7.19
CA THR A 101 -0.35 9.84 -5.86
C THR A 101 -1.02 11.19 -5.58
N VAL A 102 -2.25 11.12 -5.09
CA VAL A 102 -3.01 12.25 -4.54
C VAL A 102 -2.73 12.33 -3.05
N PHE A 103 -2.38 13.53 -2.58
CA PHE A 103 -2.20 13.79 -1.16
C PHE A 103 -3.46 14.46 -0.59
N VAL A 104 -4.01 13.89 0.47
CA VAL A 104 -5.20 14.39 1.17
C VAL A 104 -4.76 14.81 2.58
N PRO A 105 -4.92 16.09 2.96
CA PRO A 105 -4.57 16.52 4.30
C PRO A 105 -5.52 15.92 5.34
N GLY A 106 -4.98 15.56 6.50
CA GLY A 106 -5.71 14.93 7.58
C GLY A 106 -5.69 13.40 7.52
N MET A 107 -6.40 12.80 8.47
CA MET A 107 -6.53 11.35 8.59
C MET A 107 -7.70 10.83 7.77
N PRO A 108 -7.65 9.58 7.28
CA PRO A 108 -8.78 9.02 6.57
C PRO A 108 -10.02 8.97 7.45
N PRO A 109 -11.23 9.11 6.86
CA PRO A 109 -12.46 8.91 7.60
C PRO A 109 -12.44 7.49 8.18
N ARG A 110 -12.75 7.36 9.47
CA ARG A 110 -12.92 6.03 10.07
C ARG A 110 -13.95 5.30 9.22
N ALA A 111 -13.60 4.13 8.71
CA ALA A 111 -14.57 3.23 8.11
C ALA A 111 -15.64 3.03 9.18
N ALA A 112 -16.80 3.68 9.00
CA ALA A 112 -17.93 3.45 9.87
C ALA A 112 -18.12 1.93 9.87
N ALA A 113 -17.99 1.30 11.04
CA ALA A 113 -18.39 -0.08 11.21
C ALA A 113 -19.75 -0.18 10.52
N ALA A 114 -19.81 -0.99 9.46
CA ALA A 114 -20.97 -1.08 8.60
C ALA A 114 -22.16 -1.24 9.52
N LYS A 115 -23.09 -0.26 9.52
CA LYS A 115 -24.37 -0.43 10.18
C LYS A 115 -24.89 -1.78 9.68
N PRO A 116 -25.24 -2.75 10.56
CA PRO A 116 -25.93 -3.93 10.11
C PRO A 116 -27.13 -3.43 9.31
N GLN A 117 -27.22 -3.82 8.03
CA GLN A 117 -28.45 -3.66 7.29
C GLN A 117 -29.47 -4.52 8.00
N VAL A 118 -30.24 -3.91 8.90
CA VAL A 118 -31.49 -4.48 9.35
C VAL A 118 -32.40 -4.39 8.13
N GLU A 119 -32.60 -5.53 7.49
CA GLU A 119 -33.68 -5.74 6.54
C GLU A 119 -35.00 -5.41 7.25
N ALA A 120 -35.50 -4.19 7.04
CA ALA A 120 -36.86 -3.84 7.41
C ALA A 120 -37.80 -4.40 6.34
N ALA A 121 -38.30 -5.61 6.60
CA ALA A 121 -39.49 -6.11 5.94
C ALA A 121 -40.64 -5.11 6.16
N GLY A 122 -41.29 -4.72 5.06
CA GLY A 122 -42.36 -3.74 5.07
C GLY A 122 -43.59 -4.21 5.82
N ALA A 123 -44.17 -3.30 6.60
CA ALA A 123 -45.59 -3.26 6.92
C ALA A 123 -46.00 -1.80 7.14
N THR A 124 -46.89 -1.31 6.28
CA THR A 124 -47.58 -0.03 6.35
C THR A 124 -48.70 -0.03 7.39
N LEU A 125 -49.13 1.20 7.78
CA LEU A 125 -50.33 1.63 8.55
C LEU A 125 -50.03 1.94 10.04
N GLU A 126 -50.38 3.07 10.67
CA GLU A 126 -51.18 4.26 10.35
C GLU A 126 -50.71 5.47 11.20
N ALA A 127 -51.21 6.65 10.85
CA ALA A 127 -50.92 7.97 11.40
C ALA A 127 -51.43 8.22 12.84
N GLY A 128 -50.80 9.20 13.54
CA GLY A 128 -51.52 10.01 14.52
C GLY A 128 -50.73 10.60 15.69
N ARG A 129 -50.39 11.90 15.55
CA ARG A 129 -50.30 12.96 16.58
C ARG A 129 -49.04 13.11 17.47
N ALA A 130 -48.63 14.37 17.50
CA ALA A 130 -47.59 15.01 18.29
C ALA A 130 -48.03 15.31 19.75
N LEU A 131 -47.05 15.43 20.65
CA LEU A 131 -46.84 16.55 21.61
C LEU A 131 -45.66 16.24 22.57
N GLU A 132 -44.74 17.19 22.68
CA GLU A 132 -43.66 17.34 23.70
C GLU A 132 -44.22 18.09 24.94
N PRO A 133 -43.43 18.46 25.98
CA PRO A 133 -42.80 17.64 27.01
C PRO A 133 -43.21 18.12 28.43
N GLY A 134 -42.85 17.39 29.50
CA GLY A 134 -43.12 17.83 30.87
C GLY A 134 -42.21 17.20 31.92
N ALA A 135 -41.41 18.04 32.56
CA ALA A 135 -40.53 17.73 33.68
C ALA A 135 -41.30 17.47 34.98
N ALA A 136 -40.76 16.62 35.87
CA ALA A 136 -40.91 16.74 37.32
C ALA A 136 -39.86 15.88 38.07
N GLU A 137 -39.36 16.46 39.15
CA GLU A 137 -38.30 16.01 40.05
C GLU A 137 -38.69 14.87 41.01
N ALA A 138 -37.66 14.35 41.69
CA ALA A 138 -37.58 13.31 42.75
C ALA A 138 -38.36 13.66 44.05
N PRO A 139 -38.21 13.00 45.25
CA PRO A 139 -37.31 11.91 45.70
C PRO A 139 -37.95 10.87 46.68
N GLY A 140 -37.15 9.93 47.22
CA GLY A 140 -37.52 9.17 48.44
C GLY A 140 -36.81 7.84 48.64
N ALA A 141 -36.12 7.70 49.78
CA ALA A 141 -35.17 6.65 50.17
C ALA A 141 -35.81 5.41 50.84
N ALA A 142 -35.08 4.29 50.90
CA ALA A 142 -34.84 3.48 52.12
C ALA A 142 -34.06 2.17 51.83
N GLU A 143 -33.22 1.79 52.79
CA GLU A 143 -32.21 0.71 52.81
C GLU A 143 -32.75 -0.73 52.98
N ALA A 144 -31.99 -1.70 52.40
CA ALA A 144 -31.49 -3.04 52.83
C ALA A 144 -32.17 -3.86 53.98
N PRO A 145 -31.98 -5.21 54.13
CA PRO A 145 -30.80 -6.01 53.70
C PRO A 145 -31.00 -7.50 53.27
N GLY A 146 -29.93 -8.08 52.71
CA GLY A 146 -29.43 -9.41 53.09
C GLY A 146 -29.85 -10.66 52.32
N ALA A 147 -29.06 -11.07 51.31
CA ALA A 147 -28.83 -12.49 51.00
C ALA A 147 -27.52 -12.67 50.20
N ALA A 148 -26.62 -13.49 50.76
CA ALA A 148 -25.31 -13.80 50.21
C ALA A 148 -25.39 -14.69 48.96
N LYS A 149 -24.62 -14.34 47.91
CA LYS A 149 -24.09 -15.27 46.91
C LYS A 149 -22.69 -14.84 46.46
N SER A 150 -21.75 -15.75 46.64
CA SER A 150 -20.35 -15.70 46.16
C SER A 150 -20.29 -16.06 44.66
N PRO A 151 -19.13 -15.85 43.98
CA PRO A 151 -19.04 -15.02 42.79
C PRO A 151 -19.33 -15.80 41.50
N GLU A 152 -20.23 -15.26 40.69
CA GLU A 152 -20.43 -15.71 39.32
C GLU A 152 -19.46 -14.93 38.43
N ALA A 153 -18.65 -15.67 37.66
CA ALA A 153 -17.57 -15.16 36.84
C ALA A 153 -18.05 -14.03 35.93
N ALA A 154 -17.46 -12.85 36.11
CA ALA A 154 -17.72 -11.68 35.28
C ALA A 154 -17.38 -12.01 33.81
N ALA A 155 -18.43 -12.18 33.02
CA ALA A 155 -18.39 -12.27 31.58
C ALA A 155 -17.65 -11.04 31.00
N GLY A 156 -16.81 -11.29 30.01
CA GLY A 156 -15.80 -10.37 29.49
C GLY A 156 -16.32 -8.97 29.17
N ALA A 157 -16.04 -8.04 30.07
CA ALA A 157 -15.91 -6.64 29.71
C ALA A 157 -14.60 -6.49 28.94
N ALA A 158 -14.66 -6.02 27.69
CA ALA A 158 -13.47 -5.58 26.99
C ALA A 158 -12.73 -4.58 27.89
N PRO A 159 -11.45 -4.81 28.26
CA PRO A 159 -10.77 -3.89 29.17
C PRO A 159 -10.76 -2.51 28.51
N CYS A 160 -11.24 -1.48 29.19
CA CYS A 160 -11.14 -0.10 28.73
C CYS A 160 -9.66 0.26 28.50
N LEU A 161 -9.33 0.97 27.42
CA LEU A 161 -7.94 1.45 27.20
C LEU A 161 -7.66 2.50 28.29
N ASN A 162 -6.84 2.16 29.27
CA ASN A 162 -6.39 3.15 30.25
C ASN A 162 -5.28 4.00 29.61
N ILE A 163 -5.60 5.26 29.36
CA ILE A 163 -4.69 6.22 28.70
C ILE A 163 -3.52 6.54 29.62
N ASP A 164 -3.74 6.56 30.94
CA ASP A 164 -2.73 6.89 31.92
C ASP A 164 -1.59 5.85 31.94
N ASP A 165 -1.92 4.57 31.76
CA ASP A 165 -0.94 3.49 31.67
C ASP A 165 -0.10 3.59 30.37
N LEU A 166 -0.74 3.98 29.26
CA LEU A 166 -0.04 4.19 27.99
C LEU A 166 0.89 5.41 28.07
N ARG A 167 0.44 6.46 28.77
CA ARG A 167 1.20 7.68 29.01
C ARG A 167 2.40 7.41 29.90
N SER A 168 2.22 6.68 31.00
CA SER A 168 3.34 6.31 31.89
C SER A 168 4.39 5.50 31.13
N LEU A 169 3.98 4.49 30.35
CA LEU A 169 4.90 3.72 29.50
C LEU A 169 5.68 4.60 28.51
N ALA A 170 5.01 5.55 27.85
CA ALA A 170 5.65 6.46 26.90
C ALA A 170 6.62 7.43 27.60
N CYS A 171 6.24 7.97 28.75
CA CYS A 171 7.07 8.84 29.57
C CYS A 171 8.29 8.09 30.12
N ASP A 172 8.11 6.86 30.60
CA ASP A 172 9.19 6.03 31.14
C ASP A 172 10.22 5.70 30.05
N ALA A 173 9.77 5.33 28.85
CA ALA A 173 10.66 5.10 27.71
C ALA A 173 11.42 6.38 27.32
N LEU A 174 10.77 7.55 27.39
CA LEU A 174 11.41 8.83 27.10
C LEU A 174 12.45 9.20 28.17
N LEU A 175 12.09 9.10 29.45
CA LEU A 175 12.97 9.41 30.58
C LEU A 175 14.15 8.44 30.67
N GLN A 176 13.94 7.16 30.36
CA GLN A 176 15.01 6.18 30.28
C GLN A 176 16.12 6.63 29.36
N GLU A 177 15.77 7.01 28.13
CA GLU A 177 16.76 7.30 27.09
C GLU A 177 17.32 8.73 27.16
N SER A 178 16.56 9.67 27.71
CA SER A 178 16.94 11.09 27.80
C SER A 178 17.59 11.49 29.12
N PHE A 179 17.25 10.83 30.24
CA PHE A 179 17.67 11.23 31.58
C PHE A 179 18.38 10.11 32.36
N TYR A 180 17.77 8.93 32.48
CA TYR A 180 18.32 7.87 33.34
C TYR A 180 19.54 7.18 32.75
N GLN A 181 19.58 6.96 31.44
CA GLN A 181 20.70 6.28 30.81
C GLN A 181 21.88 7.23 30.62
N THR A 182 23.01 6.87 31.23
CA THR A 182 24.26 7.61 31.09
C THR A 182 24.89 7.33 29.72
N LYS A 183 24.77 8.30 28.81
CA LYS A 183 25.32 8.22 27.45
C LYS A 183 26.55 9.10 27.30
N LYS A 184 27.54 8.61 26.54
CA LYS A 184 28.64 9.46 26.06
C LYS A 184 28.07 10.51 25.09
N ARG A 185 28.75 11.66 25.04
CA ARG A 185 28.39 12.70 24.07
C ARG A 185 28.41 12.12 22.65
N PRO A 186 27.33 12.27 21.87
CA PRO A 186 27.27 11.78 20.50
C PRO A 186 28.31 12.46 19.61
N PHE A 187 28.76 11.74 18.60
CA PHE A 187 29.57 12.32 17.53
C PHE A 187 28.69 13.25 16.66
N LEU A 188 29.31 14.21 15.97
CA LEU A 188 28.60 15.15 15.10
C LEU A 188 27.70 14.41 14.09
N TYR A 189 26.44 14.84 13.98
CA TYR A 189 25.40 14.24 13.14
C TYR A 189 24.94 12.83 13.53
N ARG A 190 25.16 12.41 14.78
CA ARG A 190 24.67 11.13 15.31
C ARG A 190 23.79 11.29 16.55
N ASP A 191 23.26 12.48 16.82
CA ASP A 191 22.39 12.68 17.98
C ASP A 191 21.12 11.82 17.86
N GLN A 192 20.54 11.77 16.66
CA GLN A 192 19.33 10.99 16.38
C GLN A 192 19.54 9.48 16.64
N ASP A 193 20.74 8.96 16.39
CA ASP A 193 21.07 7.55 16.65
C ASP A 193 21.25 7.24 18.15
N HIS A 194 21.57 8.25 18.97
CA HIS A 194 21.89 8.06 20.38
C HIS A 194 20.65 8.13 21.29
N THR A 195 19.77 9.11 21.10
CA THR A 195 18.62 9.33 22.01
C THR A 195 17.28 9.02 21.33
N PRO A 196 16.91 9.67 20.22
CA PRO A 196 15.62 9.43 19.54
C PRO A 196 15.44 8.02 18.97
N GLY A 197 16.49 7.42 18.39
CA GLY A 197 16.43 6.08 17.81
C GLY A 197 16.10 5.00 18.84
N PRO A 198 16.90 4.83 19.90
CA PRO A 198 16.59 3.89 20.98
C PRO A 198 15.24 4.16 21.65
N PHE A 199 14.90 5.44 21.88
CA PHE A 199 13.59 5.85 22.39
C PHE A 199 12.45 5.33 21.51
N LEU A 200 12.54 5.55 20.18
CA LEU A 200 11.52 5.11 19.24
C LEU A 200 11.39 3.58 19.23
N THR A 201 12.52 2.86 19.30
CA THR A 201 12.53 1.39 19.42
C THR A 201 11.81 0.93 20.69
N GLN A 202 12.13 1.52 21.83
CA GLN A 202 11.52 1.16 23.11
C GLN A 202 10.04 1.51 23.16
N LEU A 203 9.67 2.70 22.70
CA LEU A 203 8.28 3.17 22.64
C LEU A 203 7.42 2.21 21.81
N VAL A 204 7.84 1.88 20.59
CA VAL A 204 7.07 1.01 19.70
C VAL A 204 7.03 -0.43 20.24
N SER A 205 8.13 -0.94 20.77
CA SER A 205 8.19 -2.32 21.30
C SER A 205 7.28 -2.49 22.52
N THR A 206 7.32 -1.53 23.46
CA THR A 206 6.49 -1.55 24.67
C THR A 206 5.00 -1.36 24.34
N LEU A 207 4.66 -0.41 23.47
CA LEU A 207 3.29 -0.22 23.02
C LEU A 207 2.76 -1.42 22.24
N ALA A 208 3.53 -1.99 21.32
CA ALA A 208 3.11 -3.17 20.57
C ALA A 208 2.88 -4.38 21.50
N ALA A 209 3.76 -4.59 22.48
CA ALA A 209 3.60 -5.65 23.48
C ALA A 209 2.35 -5.42 24.35
N PHE A 210 2.14 -4.19 24.85
CA PHE A 210 0.97 -3.86 25.67
C PHE A 210 -0.35 -4.00 24.89
N LEU A 211 -0.36 -3.59 23.62
CA LEU A 211 -1.54 -3.64 22.76
C LEU A 211 -1.79 -5.04 22.17
N SER A 212 -0.83 -5.97 22.28
CA SER A 212 -0.96 -7.34 21.74
C SER A 212 -2.15 -8.11 22.34
N GLY A 213 -2.47 -7.86 23.62
CA GLY A 213 -3.65 -8.46 24.28
C GLY A 213 -4.99 -8.00 23.71
N ARG A 214 -5.02 -6.86 22.99
CA ARG A 214 -6.23 -6.29 22.38
C ARG A 214 -6.26 -6.48 20.87
N ASN A 215 -5.09 -6.49 20.24
CA ASN A 215 -4.92 -6.74 18.82
C ASN A 215 -4.06 -8.00 18.63
N PRO A 216 -4.66 -9.20 18.48
CA PRO A 216 -3.91 -10.43 18.32
C PRO A 216 -3.06 -10.45 17.04
N LEU A 217 -3.36 -9.58 16.07
CA LEU A 217 -2.51 -9.39 14.88
C LEU A 217 -1.09 -8.95 15.26
N LEU A 218 -0.94 -8.11 16.29
CA LEU A 218 0.37 -7.67 16.77
C LEU A 218 1.13 -8.80 17.46
N ALA A 219 0.44 -9.71 18.14
CA ALA A 219 1.08 -10.89 18.74
C ALA A 219 1.66 -11.84 17.68
N ALA A 220 0.99 -11.97 16.53
CA ALA A 220 1.45 -12.75 15.38
C ALA A 220 2.34 -11.95 14.41
N SER A 221 2.69 -10.70 14.75
CA SER A 221 3.46 -9.82 13.87
C SER A 221 4.97 -10.03 14.03
N SER A 222 5.71 -9.60 13.01
CA SER A 222 7.17 -9.52 13.03
C SER A 222 7.59 -8.05 13.11
N LEU A 223 8.38 -7.71 14.13
CA LEU A 223 8.97 -6.38 14.29
C LEU A 223 10.43 -6.42 13.83
N ASP A 224 10.74 -5.74 12.72
CA ASP A 224 12.11 -5.66 12.22
C ASP A 224 12.77 -4.34 12.62
N LEU A 225 14.05 -4.39 12.98
CA LEU A 225 14.89 -3.23 13.30
C LEU A 225 15.77 -2.86 12.11
N LYS A 226 15.66 -1.62 11.63
CA LYS A 226 16.43 -1.09 10.48
C LYS A 226 16.41 -1.99 9.22
N PRO A 227 15.25 -2.53 8.79
CA PRO A 227 15.19 -3.38 7.61
C PRO A 227 15.44 -2.58 6.32
N GLU A 228 15.83 -3.28 5.25
CA GLU A 228 15.92 -2.70 3.92
C GLU A 228 14.55 -2.83 3.23
N VAL A 229 14.06 -1.75 2.60
CA VAL A 229 12.83 -1.76 1.79
C VAL A 229 13.16 -1.15 0.44
N ASN A 230 12.91 -1.91 -0.62
CA ASN A 230 13.30 -1.54 -1.97
C ASN A 230 12.16 -1.69 -2.96
N TYR A 231 12.07 -0.77 -3.91
CA TYR A 231 11.12 -0.88 -5.01
C TYR A 231 11.66 -0.29 -6.31
N TYR A 232 11.43 -1.00 -7.41
CA TYR A 232 11.84 -0.65 -8.77
C TYR A 232 10.62 -0.51 -9.68
N TRP A 233 10.48 0.62 -10.38
CA TRP A 233 9.38 0.83 -11.31
C TRP A 233 9.73 1.75 -12.47
N HIS A 234 8.84 1.78 -13.46
CA HIS A 234 8.91 2.67 -14.61
C HIS A 234 7.78 3.68 -14.54
N HIS A 235 8.08 4.94 -14.85
CA HIS A 235 7.06 5.97 -14.95
C HIS A 235 7.42 7.01 -16.01
N GLY A 236 6.63 7.05 -17.09
CA GLY A 236 6.88 7.93 -18.24
C GLY A 236 8.00 7.47 -19.17
N GLU A 237 8.25 8.27 -20.21
CA GLU A 237 9.25 8.03 -21.24
C GLU A 237 10.06 9.30 -21.51
N GLU A 238 11.34 9.13 -21.86
CA GLU A 238 12.19 10.23 -22.31
C GLU A 238 12.83 9.92 -23.67
N VAL A 239 13.05 10.97 -24.45
CA VAL A 239 13.88 10.88 -25.66
C VAL A 239 15.32 11.18 -25.28
N VAL A 240 16.22 10.26 -25.62
CA VAL A 240 17.65 10.42 -25.36
C VAL A 240 18.18 11.61 -26.16
N ALA A 241 18.71 12.62 -25.47
CA ALA A 241 19.14 13.88 -26.08
C ALA A 241 20.54 13.80 -26.71
N HIS A 242 21.47 13.05 -26.10
CA HIS A 242 22.89 13.01 -26.48
C HIS A 242 23.42 11.57 -26.55
N GLY A 243 24.55 11.38 -27.25
CA GLY A 243 25.23 10.10 -27.40
C GLY A 243 24.68 9.21 -28.52
N HIS A 244 25.23 8.00 -28.65
CA HIS A 244 24.92 7.07 -29.76
C HIS A 244 23.46 6.58 -29.82
N ARG A 245 22.69 6.75 -28.73
CA ARG A 245 21.25 6.41 -28.65
C ARG A 245 20.34 7.62 -28.91
N LYS A 246 20.87 8.76 -29.36
CA LYS A 246 20.10 9.99 -29.61
C LYS A 246 18.83 9.72 -30.43
N GLY A 247 17.73 10.35 -30.04
CA GLY A 247 16.43 10.24 -30.71
C GLY A 247 15.65 8.95 -30.42
N ARG A 248 16.21 8.01 -29.65
CA ARG A 248 15.48 6.81 -29.20
C ARG A 248 14.65 7.12 -27.97
N VAL A 249 13.43 6.57 -27.94
CA VAL A 249 12.55 6.58 -26.76
C VAL A 249 13.00 5.50 -25.78
N ASP A 250 13.26 5.89 -24.53
CA ASP A 250 13.62 5.01 -23.42
C ASP A 250 12.66 5.27 -22.23
N PRO A 251 12.18 4.23 -21.53
CA PRO A 251 11.35 4.43 -20.35
C PRO A 251 12.19 5.01 -19.22
N VAL A 252 11.56 5.90 -18.44
CA VAL A 252 12.20 6.46 -17.24
C VAL A 252 12.02 5.47 -16.09
N ARG A 253 13.14 5.12 -15.46
CA ARG A 253 13.24 4.09 -14.43
C ARG A 253 13.55 4.74 -13.09
N PHE A 254 12.93 4.26 -12.04
CA PHE A 254 13.12 4.74 -10.68
C PHE A 254 13.42 3.57 -9.74
N GLN A 255 14.17 3.86 -8.69
CA GLN A 255 14.43 2.96 -7.58
C GLN A 255 14.34 3.76 -6.29
N ILE A 256 13.61 3.21 -5.31
CA ILE A 256 13.68 3.65 -3.92
C ILE A 256 14.44 2.56 -3.17
N ASP A 257 15.47 2.97 -2.46
CA ASP A 257 16.17 2.16 -1.47
C ASP A 257 16.00 2.89 -0.13
N ASP A 258 15.20 2.30 0.75
CA ASP A 258 14.78 2.88 2.02
C ASP A 258 15.18 2.00 3.19
N ASN A 259 15.36 2.62 4.35
CA ASN A 259 15.77 1.99 5.58
C ASN A 259 14.97 2.59 6.74
N PRO A 260 13.68 2.21 6.90
CA PRO A 260 12.89 2.61 8.07
C PRO A 260 13.60 2.19 9.36
N HIS A 261 13.38 2.94 10.44
CA HIS A 261 13.96 2.60 11.74
C HIS A 261 13.35 1.32 12.31
N LEU A 262 12.03 1.19 12.18
CA LEU A 262 11.27 -0.01 12.54
C LEU A 262 10.20 -0.28 11.49
N GLN A 263 9.82 -1.54 11.34
CA GLN A 263 8.58 -1.87 10.65
C GLN A 263 7.88 -3.04 11.32
N ILE A 264 6.55 -3.02 11.28
CA ILE A 264 5.70 -4.12 11.74
C ILE A 264 5.13 -4.81 10.51
N ARG A 265 5.46 -6.08 10.32
CA ARG A 265 4.90 -6.95 9.28
C ARG A 265 3.90 -7.92 9.88
N VAL A 266 2.85 -8.19 9.13
CA VAL A 266 1.71 -8.99 9.58
C VAL A 266 1.37 -10.06 8.54
N PRO A 267 0.76 -11.19 8.95
CA PRO A 267 0.39 -12.27 8.04
C PRO A 267 -0.87 -11.96 7.22
N LYS A 268 -1.72 -11.03 7.68
CA LYS A 268 -2.97 -10.64 7.04
C LYS A 268 -2.97 -9.18 6.62
N GLN A 269 -3.55 -8.90 5.46
CA GLN A 269 -3.62 -7.56 4.89
C GLN A 269 -4.54 -6.64 5.69
N LEU A 270 -4.16 -5.37 5.84
CA LEU A 270 -5.02 -4.33 6.42
C LEU A 270 -6.24 -4.03 5.53
N PRO A 271 -7.37 -3.60 6.13
CA PRO A 271 -8.57 -3.29 5.37
C PRO A 271 -8.35 -2.06 4.49
N GLU A 272 -9.07 -2.01 3.37
CA GLU A 272 -9.13 -0.81 2.53
C GLU A 272 -9.76 0.35 3.29
N VAL A 273 -9.28 1.57 3.01
CA VAL A 273 -9.81 2.79 3.62
C VAL A 273 -10.96 3.33 2.77
N VAL A 274 -10.72 3.37 1.46
CA VAL A 274 -11.64 3.89 0.46
C VAL A 274 -11.75 2.86 -0.68
N PRO A 275 -12.91 2.71 -1.37
CA PRO A 275 -13.03 1.78 -2.49
C PRO A 275 -12.00 2.05 -3.60
N LEU A 276 -11.55 0.98 -4.27
CA LEU A 276 -10.48 0.98 -5.28
C LEU A 276 -10.63 2.04 -6.40
N GLU A 277 -11.85 2.32 -6.84
CA GLU A 277 -12.14 3.22 -7.96
C GLU A 277 -12.35 4.68 -7.54
N SER A 278 -12.13 5.02 -6.28
CA SER A 278 -12.41 6.37 -5.79
C SER A 278 -11.35 7.37 -6.27
N ASP A 279 -11.81 8.48 -6.84
CA ASP A 279 -10.95 9.61 -7.21
C ASP A 279 -11.15 10.75 -6.19
N LEU A 280 -10.08 11.09 -5.47
CA LEU A 280 -10.09 12.14 -4.44
C LEU A 280 -9.39 13.42 -4.89
N GLY A 281 -8.93 13.51 -6.14
CA GLY A 281 -8.35 14.73 -6.68
C GLY A 281 -7.21 14.49 -7.65
N ASP A 282 -6.46 15.54 -7.95
CA ASP A 282 -5.49 15.53 -9.04
C ASP A 282 -4.04 15.32 -8.60
N VAL A 283 -3.31 14.65 -9.48
CA VAL A 283 -1.87 14.42 -9.35
C VAL A 283 -1.14 15.62 -9.96
N PRO A 284 -0.14 16.20 -9.28
CA PRO A 284 0.66 17.27 -9.83
C PRO A 284 1.40 16.82 -11.10
N VAL A 285 1.28 17.62 -12.16
CA VAL A 285 2.04 17.43 -13.40
C VAL A 285 3.33 18.25 -13.31
N ILE A 286 4.45 17.60 -13.64
CA ILE A 286 5.76 18.23 -13.71
C ILE A 286 6.23 18.26 -15.17
N HIS A 287 6.44 19.47 -15.70
CA HIS A 287 6.89 19.68 -17.08
C HIS A 287 8.42 19.62 -17.26
N HIS A 288 9.14 19.33 -16.18
CA HIS A 288 10.60 19.29 -16.18
C HIS A 288 11.13 17.87 -16.02
N LYS A 289 12.37 17.65 -16.46
CA LYS A 289 13.05 16.36 -16.28
C LYS A 289 13.30 16.11 -14.78
N PRO A 290 13.20 14.85 -14.30
CA PRO A 290 13.52 14.50 -12.90
C PRO A 290 14.92 14.96 -12.46
N SER A 291 15.87 15.06 -13.39
CA SER A 291 17.23 15.60 -13.15
C SER A 291 17.30 17.06 -12.73
N LYS A 292 16.19 17.81 -12.73
CA LYS A 292 16.14 19.18 -12.20
C LYS A 292 15.94 19.21 -10.68
N LEU A 293 15.37 18.15 -10.11
CA LEU A 293 15.55 17.84 -8.70
C LEU A 293 16.99 17.30 -8.51
N PRO A 294 17.64 17.40 -7.34
CA PRO A 294 18.91 16.73 -7.06
C PRO A 294 18.79 15.19 -7.02
N LEU A 295 18.26 14.61 -8.09
CA LEU A 295 18.10 13.18 -8.37
C LEU A 295 19.06 12.77 -9.48
N PHE A 296 19.83 11.73 -9.20
CA PHE A 296 20.87 11.24 -10.09
C PHE A 296 20.54 9.85 -10.59
N LYS A 297 20.95 9.56 -11.83
CA LYS A 297 20.84 8.22 -12.40
C LYS A 297 22.02 7.37 -11.93
N LYS A 298 21.76 6.17 -11.43
CA LYS A 298 22.77 5.14 -11.20
C LYS A 298 22.35 3.83 -11.86
N GLN A 299 23.29 2.91 -12.05
CA GLN A 299 23.00 1.58 -12.57
C GLN A 299 23.58 0.54 -11.61
N TYR A 300 22.69 -0.29 -11.08
CA TYR A 300 22.99 -1.40 -10.17
C TYR A 300 21.82 -2.38 -10.22
N GLU A 301 21.87 -3.43 -9.40
CA GLU A 301 20.81 -4.42 -9.29
C GLU A 301 19.44 -3.80 -8.99
N ASN A 302 18.40 -4.30 -9.66
CA ASN A 302 17.02 -3.89 -9.41
C ASN A 302 16.47 -4.72 -8.26
N LYS A 303 16.20 -4.07 -7.13
CA LYS A 303 15.71 -4.72 -5.93
C LYS A 303 14.24 -4.41 -5.71
N VAL A 304 13.48 -5.45 -5.39
CA VAL A 304 12.12 -5.37 -4.85
C VAL A 304 12.13 -6.20 -3.58
N PHE A 305 12.00 -5.55 -2.43
CA PHE A 305 12.19 -6.20 -1.13
C PHE A 305 11.36 -5.48 -0.07
N ILE A 306 10.65 -6.25 0.76
CA ILE A 306 9.74 -5.71 1.79
C ILE A 306 10.35 -5.74 3.21
N GLY A 307 11.61 -6.15 3.34
CA GLY A 307 12.29 -6.46 4.61
C GLY A 307 12.41 -7.96 4.90
N SER A 308 11.68 -8.81 4.17
CA SER A 308 11.82 -10.26 4.21
C SER A 308 11.67 -10.90 2.83
N LYS A 309 12.08 -12.16 2.72
CA LYS A 309 12.01 -12.95 1.47
C LYS A 309 10.57 -13.43 1.23
N VAL A 310 10.28 -13.77 -0.03
CA VAL A 310 8.95 -14.21 -0.50
C VAL A 310 8.33 -15.36 0.32
N PRO A 311 9.08 -16.37 0.82
CA PRO A 311 8.49 -17.47 1.59
C PRO A 311 8.00 -17.10 3.00
N ASP A 312 8.30 -15.90 3.50
CA ASP A 312 7.91 -15.48 4.84
C ASP A 312 6.38 -15.28 4.92
N PRO A 313 5.68 -15.89 5.91
CA PRO A 313 4.24 -15.69 6.08
C PRO A 313 3.85 -14.23 6.35
N CYS A 314 4.72 -13.43 6.99
CA CYS A 314 4.50 -12.01 7.27
C CYS A 314 4.82 -11.14 6.06
N CYS A 315 4.04 -11.30 5.00
CA CYS A 315 4.25 -10.63 3.71
C CYS A 315 3.51 -9.28 3.56
N TYR A 316 2.68 -8.89 4.52
CA TYR A 316 1.96 -7.62 4.50
C TYR A 316 2.54 -6.62 5.52
N GLY A 317 2.49 -5.35 5.17
CA GLY A 317 2.93 -4.26 6.05
C GLY A 317 1.78 -3.72 6.89
N HIS A 318 2.06 -3.49 8.18
CA HIS A 318 1.14 -2.81 9.08
C HIS A 318 1.52 -1.33 9.22
N THR A 319 2.55 -1.04 10.03
CA THR A 319 3.04 0.31 10.30
C THR A 319 4.57 0.37 10.18
N GLN A 320 5.07 1.40 9.49
CA GLN A 320 6.50 1.76 9.44
C GLN A 320 6.81 2.95 10.35
N PHE A 321 8.00 2.95 10.93
CA PHE A 321 8.51 4.06 11.74
C PHE A 321 9.78 4.61 11.13
N HIS A 322 9.77 5.89 10.80
CA HIS A 322 10.86 6.59 10.16
C HIS A 322 11.41 7.65 11.09
N LEU A 323 12.73 7.61 11.32
CA LEU A 323 13.45 8.63 12.05
C LEU A 323 14.20 9.52 11.06
N LEU A 324 13.93 10.83 11.09
CA LEU A 324 14.65 11.79 10.27
C LEU A 324 16.09 11.96 10.78
N PRO A 325 17.09 11.98 9.88
CA PRO A 325 18.49 12.11 10.26
C PRO A 325 18.80 13.54 10.71
N ASP A 326 19.92 13.72 11.45
CA ASP A 326 20.38 15.01 11.95
C ASP A 326 20.44 16.11 10.87
N LYS A 327 20.74 15.72 9.63
CA LYS A 327 20.85 16.64 8.48
C LYS A 327 19.52 17.33 8.14
N LEU A 328 18.39 16.72 8.49
CA LEU A 328 17.03 17.18 8.23
C LEU A 328 16.33 17.63 9.52
N LYS A 329 17.07 17.96 10.59
CA LYS A 329 16.51 18.53 11.81
C LYS A 329 15.81 19.87 11.52
N ARG A 330 14.65 20.06 12.15
CA ARG A 330 13.83 21.27 12.10
C ARG A 330 14.64 22.56 12.32
N GLU A 331 15.50 22.59 13.33
CA GLU A 331 16.33 23.75 13.66
C GLU A 331 17.19 24.24 12.49
N ARG A 332 17.66 23.32 11.63
CA ARG A 332 18.49 23.67 10.49
C ARG A 332 17.70 24.41 9.43
N PHE A 333 16.45 24.01 9.19
CA PHE A 333 15.55 24.69 8.27
C PHE A 333 15.22 26.10 8.74
N ILE A 334 14.97 26.28 10.05
CA ILE A 334 14.74 27.61 10.65
C ILE A 334 15.98 28.50 10.47
N ARG A 335 17.18 27.99 10.78
CA ARG A 335 18.44 28.75 10.56
C ARG A 335 18.66 29.15 9.10
N GLN A 336 18.15 28.36 8.16
CA GLN A 336 18.24 28.60 6.72
C GLN A 336 17.05 29.38 6.14
N ARG A 337 16.06 29.77 6.96
CA ARG A 337 14.81 30.43 6.53
C ARG A 337 14.00 29.61 5.53
N LEU A 338 13.87 28.30 5.79
CA LEU A 338 13.15 27.33 4.97
C LEU A 338 12.08 26.61 5.81
N GLU A 339 11.32 27.34 6.63
CA GLU A 339 10.32 26.71 7.51
C GLU A 339 9.18 26.04 6.73
N ASP A 340 8.84 26.57 5.56
CA ASP A 340 7.85 26.02 4.63
C ASP A 340 8.19 24.60 4.16
N GLN A 341 9.48 24.26 4.16
CA GLN A 341 9.98 22.96 3.72
C GLN A 341 9.97 21.89 4.82
N ILE A 342 9.70 22.26 6.07
CA ILE A 342 9.71 21.29 7.18
C ILE A 342 8.68 20.18 6.91
N GLU A 343 7.41 20.54 6.71
CA GLU A 343 6.34 19.57 6.44
C GLU A 343 6.49 18.87 5.08
N VAL A 344 7.15 19.51 4.11
CA VAL A 344 7.46 18.89 2.81
C VAL A 344 8.33 17.65 3.00
N VAL A 345 9.33 17.70 3.87
CA VAL A 345 10.23 16.57 4.15
C VAL A 345 9.46 15.38 4.72
N TYR A 346 8.60 15.62 5.72
CA TYR A 346 7.75 14.58 6.32
C TYR A 346 6.84 13.95 5.25
N ARG A 347 6.15 14.79 4.46
CA ARG A 347 5.25 14.33 3.40
C ARG A 347 5.98 13.56 2.30
N SER A 348 7.13 14.05 1.82
CA SER A 348 7.91 13.35 0.79
C SER A 348 8.41 11.99 1.28
N ASN A 349 8.84 11.91 2.55
CA ASN A 349 9.27 10.66 3.14
C ASN A 349 8.11 9.66 3.24
N GLY A 350 6.98 10.09 3.83
CA GLY A 350 5.78 9.27 3.95
C GLY A 350 5.28 8.73 2.61
N ILE A 351 5.23 9.56 1.56
CA ILE A 351 4.79 9.14 0.22
C ILE A 351 5.75 8.14 -0.40
N ALA A 352 7.06 8.40 -0.40
CA ALA A 352 8.04 7.53 -1.04
C ALA A 352 8.15 6.17 -0.33
N SER A 353 8.29 6.17 0.99
CA SER A 353 8.43 4.94 1.78
C SER A 353 7.20 4.07 1.70
N LEU A 354 6.00 4.64 1.86
CA LEU A 354 4.76 3.87 1.79
C LEU A 354 4.44 3.38 0.38
N PHE A 355 4.73 4.16 -0.65
CA PHE A 355 4.61 3.69 -2.03
C PHE A 355 5.54 2.51 -2.29
N ALA A 356 6.84 2.62 -1.92
CA ALA A 356 7.79 1.55 -2.12
C ALA A 356 7.36 0.27 -1.39
N TRP A 357 6.89 0.40 -0.15
CA TRP A 357 6.49 -0.73 0.67
C TRP A 357 5.23 -1.42 0.15
N THR A 358 4.15 -0.67 -0.10
CA THR A 358 2.89 -1.22 -0.63
C THR A 358 3.07 -1.82 -2.01
N ALA A 359 3.86 -1.18 -2.88
CA ALA A 359 4.10 -1.68 -4.22
C ALA A 359 4.97 -2.95 -4.23
N ALA A 360 5.96 -3.04 -3.33
CA ALA A 360 6.73 -4.26 -3.15
C ALA A 360 5.86 -5.40 -2.59
N GLN A 361 4.96 -5.13 -1.64
CA GLN A 361 3.97 -6.12 -1.15
C GLN A 361 3.07 -6.62 -2.28
N ALA A 362 2.55 -5.72 -3.13
CA ALA A 362 1.73 -6.10 -4.27
C ALA A 362 2.52 -6.95 -5.29
N MET A 363 3.80 -6.65 -5.52
CA MET A 363 4.67 -7.48 -6.35
C MET A 363 4.93 -8.87 -5.76
N TYR A 364 5.00 -8.99 -4.44
CA TYR A 364 5.09 -10.29 -3.76
C TYR A 364 3.83 -11.14 -3.93
N GLN A 365 2.69 -10.52 -4.25
CA GLN A 365 1.44 -11.21 -4.63
C GLN A 365 1.34 -11.47 -6.14
N GLY A 366 2.36 -11.12 -6.92
CA GLY A 366 2.43 -11.33 -8.36
C GLY A 366 1.81 -10.23 -9.23
N PHE A 367 1.33 -9.13 -8.63
CA PHE A 367 0.90 -7.93 -9.36
C PHE A 367 2.10 -7.15 -9.90
N TRP A 368 1.93 -6.49 -11.04
CA TRP A 368 2.98 -5.66 -11.65
C TRP A 368 2.36 -4.69 -12.66
N SER A 369 3.17 -3.95 -13.40
CA SER A 369 2.69 -2.85 -14.24
C SER A 369 1.60 -3.20 -15.27
N GLU A 370 1.58 -4.44 -15.78
CA GLU A 370 0.58 -4.94 -16.74
C GLU A 370 -0.54 -5.76 -16.07
N ALA A 371 -0.25 -6.42 -14.93
CA ALA A 371 -1.26 -7.09 -14.10
C ALA A 371 -1.52 -6.22 -12.87
N ASP A 372 -2.37 -5.21 -13.05
CA ASP A 372 -2.68 -4.23 -12.02
C ASP A 372 -3.40 -4.88 -10.82
N VAL A 373 -3.40 -4.18 -9.69
CA VAL A 373 -3.98 -4.67 -8.45
C VAL A 373 -5.50 -4.82 -8.56
N THR A 374 -6.01 -5.95 -8.06
CA THR A 374 -7.46 -6.23 -7.98
C THR A 374 -8.09 -5.74 -6.68
N ARG A 375 -7.25 -5.53 -5.65
CA ARG A 375 -7.62 -5.01 -4.33
C ARG A 375 -6.56 -4.01 -3.88
N PRO A 376 -6.93 -2.97 -3.14
CA PRO A 376 -5.96 -1.96 -2.72
C PRO A 376 -5.06 -2.48 -1.59
N PHE A 377 -3.81 -2.01 -1.57
CA PHE A 377 -2.86 -2.31 -0.49
C PHE A 377 -2.71 -1.09 0.42
N VAL A 378 -3.03 -1.25 1.69
CA VAL A 378 -2.95 -0.18 2.69
C VAL A 378 -1.76 -0.41 3.59
N SER A 379 -0.99 0.65 3.85
CA SER A 379 0.05 0.66 4.88
C SER A 379 0.09 2.01 5.58
N GLN A 380 0.59 1.99 6.82
CA GLN A 380 0.68 3.16 7.69
C GLN A 380 2.15 3.51 7.92
N ALA A 381 2.46 4.79 8.08
CA ALA A 381 3.77 5.23 8.53
C ALA A 381 3.68 6.37 9.54
N VAL A 382 4.63 6.36 10.47
CA VAL A 382 4.86 7.44 11.41
C VAL A 382 6.26 7.97 11.14
N VAL A 383 6.36 9.25 10.81
CA VAL A 383 7.64 9.93 10.57
C VAL A 383 7.89 10.87 11.74
N THR A 384 9.06 10.77 12.36
CA THR A 384 9.43 11.57 13.53
C THR A 384 10.86 12.09 13.43
N ASP A 385 11.12 13.24 14.07
CA ASP A 385 12.47 13.74 14.34
C ASP A 385 12.90 13.52 15.80
N GLY A 386 12.16 12.68 16.53
CA GLY A 386 12.36 12.39 17.95
C GLY A 386 11.44 13.19 18.88
N LYS A 387 10.95 14.35 18.44
CA LYS A 387 10.03 15.19 19.23
C LYS A 387 8.70 15.43 18.51
N TYR A 388 8.74 15.73 17.23
CA TYR A 388 7.58 15.97 16.38
C TYR A 388 7.22 14.72 15.60
N PHE A 389 5.93 14.37 15.60
CA PHE A 389 5.39 13.19 14.95
C PHE A 389 4.38 13.61 13.88
N ALA A 390 4.52 13.03 12.69
CA ALA A 390 3.57 13.14 11.59
C ALA A 390 3.08 11.74 11.21
N PHE A 391 1.78 11.62 10.96
CA PHE A 391 1.11 10.35 10.68
C PHE A 391 0.67 10.30 9.22
N PHE A 392 0.96 9.18 8.56
CA PHE A 392 0.63 8.95 7.17
C PHE A 392 -0.10 7.62 6.99
N CYS A 393 -1.08 7.61 6.11
CA CYS A 393 -1.73 6.40 5.64
C CYS A 393 -1.69 6.41 4.12
N TYR A 394 -1.33 5.29 3.52
CA TYR A 394 -1.21 5.17 2.07
C TYR A 394 -2.04 4.01 1.58
N GLN A 395 -2.77 4.25 0.49
CA GLN A 395 -3.52 3.23 -0.22
C GLN A 395 -3.04 3.16 -1.67
N LEU A 396 -2.50 2.00 -2.03
CA LEU A 396 -2.08 1.67 -3.38
C LEU A 396 -3.25 1.11 -4.18
N ASN A 397 -3.71 1.87 -5.16
CA ASN A 397 -4.82 1.53 -6.05
C ASN A 397 -4.36 1.12 -7.46
N THR A 398 -3.13 1.48 -7.84
CA THR A 398 -2.58 1.19 -9.17
C THR A 398 -1.06 1.03 -9.15
N LEU A 399 -0.58 0.02 -9.86
CA LEU A 399 0.83 -0.19 -10.26
C LEU A 399 1.07 0.12 -11.74
N ALA A 400 0.00 0.35 -12.50
CA ALA A 400 0.03 0.68 -13.92
C ALA A 400 0.57 2.12 -14.15
N LEU A 401 1.89 2.28 -14.03
CA LEU A 401 2.59 3.57 -14.13
C LEU A 401 3.37 3.78 -15.45
N THR A 402 3.36 2.80 -16.35
CA THR A 402 4.05 2.93 -17.65
C THR A 402 3.29 3.86 -18.59
N ALA A 403 3.96 4.41 -19.61
CA ALA A 403 3.31 5.28 -20.59
C ALA A 403 2.19 4.59 -21.39
N GLN A 404 2.18 3.26 -21.43
CA GLN A 404 1.14 2.46 -22.09
C GLN A 404 -0.02 2.21 -21.13
N THR A 405 0.26 1.76 -19.91
CA THR A 405 -0.79 1.32 -18.97
C THR A 405 -1.48 2.49 -18.27
N ILE A 406 -0.80 3.63 -18.09
CA ILE A 406 -1.42 4.86 -17.56
C ILE A 406 -2.60 5.34 -18.41
N LYS A 407 -2.54 5.17 -19.73
CA LYS A 407 -3.61 5.63 -20.63
C LYS A 407 -4.91 4.84 -20.45
N ASN A 408 -4.80 3.61 -19.96
CA ASN A 408 -5.91 2.68 -19.81
C ASN A 408 -6.50 2.68 -18.39
N SER A 409 -5.75 3.20 -17.40
CA SER A 409 -6.17 3.20 -15.99
C SER A 409 -6.36 4.63 -15.46
N PRO A 410 -7.61 5.05 -15.17
CA PRO A 410 -7.88 6.34 -14.54
C PRO A 410 -7.47 6.37 -13.06
N ARG A 411 -7.26 5.21 -12.44
CA ARG A 411 -6.98 5.06 -11.01
C ARG A 411 -5.73 5.84 -10.58
N LYS A 412 -5.76 6.37 -9.37
CA LYS A 412 -4.67 7.11 -8.72
C LYS A 412 -4.45 6.54 -7.32
N ASN A 413 -3.21 6.58 -6.86
CA ASN A 413 -2.87 6.20 -5.49
C ASN A 413 -3.24 7.34 -4.53
N ILE A 414 -3.48 7.01 -3.26
CA ILE A 414 -3.92 7.99 -2.27
C ILE A 414 -2.99 7.95 -1.06
N CYS A 415 -2.61 9.12 -0.56
CA CYS A 415 -1.86 9.28 0.67
C CYS A 415 -2.54 10.33 1.55
N TRP A 416 -2.95 9.92 2.74
CA TRP A 416 -3.40 10.80 3.81
C TRP A 416 -2.23 11.17 4.70
N GLY A 417 -2.19 12.40 5.20
CA GLY A 417 -1.14 12.85 6.09
C GLY A 417 -1.56 14.01 6.97
N THR A 418 -1.13 13.98 8.22
CA THR A 418 -1.27 15.11 9.15
C THR A 418 0.01 15.95 9.18
N ASP A 419 -0.14 17.21 9.57
CA ASP A 419 1.00 18.04 9.92
C ASP A 419 1.69 17.50 11.19
N SER A 420 2.97 17.82 11.34
CA SER A 420 3.75 17.33 12.47
C SER A 420 3.39 18.04 13.78
N LYS A 421 3.11 17.26 14.83
CA LYS A 421 2.78 17.75 16.18
C LYS A 421 3.83 17.29 17.20
N PRO A 422 4.23 18.13 18.18
CA PRO A 422 5.16 17.70 19.23
C PRO A 422 4.47 16.72 20.19
N LEU A 423 5.21 15.67 20.59
CA LEU A 423 4.77 14.71 21.61
C LEU A 423 4.96 15.26 23.04
N TYR A 424 5.99 16.08 23.25
CA TYR A 424 6.31 16.71 24.53
C TYR A 424 6.96 18.06 24.29
N ASP A 425 7.00 18.94 25.29
CA ASP A 425 7.66 20.24 25.19
C ASP A 425 9.12 20.15 25.61
N VAL A 426 9.37 19.77 26.86
CA VAL A 426 10.72 19.72 27.45
C VAL A 426 10.81 18.58 28.46
N VAL A 427 11.98 17.94 28.53
CA VAL A 427 12.34 16.99 29.60
C VAL A 427 13.31 17.68 30.54
N GLU A 428 12.91 17.90 31.78
CA GLU A 428 13.68 18.61 32.82
C GLU A 428 13.45 17.94 34.17
N ASP A 429 14.51 17.85 34.99
CA ASP A 429 14.46 17.36 36.37
C ASP A 429 13.79 15.98 36.54
N GLY A 430 13.96 15.08 35.57
CA GLY A 430 13.35 13.75 35.59
C GLY A 430 11.84 13.74 35.33
N ASN A 431 11.28 14.83 34.79
CA ASN A 431 9.86 14.94 34.45
C ASN A 431 9.65 15.44 33.00
N VAL A 432 8.59 14.95 32.36
CA VAL A 432 8.20 15.33 30.99
C VAL A 432 7.12 16.41 31.06
N LYS A 433 7.46 17.64 30.66
CA LYS A 433 6.54 18.77 30.63
C LYS A 433 5.84 18.84 29.27
N GLY A 434 4.55 19.18 29.28
CA GLY A 434 3.75 19.42 28.07
C GLY A 434 3.52 18.17 27.21
N PHE A 435 3.32 17.00 27.83
CA PHE A 435 3.04 15.77 27.09
C PHE A 435 1.69 15.86 26.36
N ASN A 436 1.69 15.50 25.08
CA ASN A 436 0.53 15.60 24.20
C ASN A 436 -0.14 14.23 24.01
N ASP A 437 -1.25 14.03 24.71
CA ASP A 437 -2.01 12.78 24.66
C ASP A 437 -2.63 12.51 23.27
N GLU A 438 -2.91 13.54 22.46
CA GLU A 438 -3.48 13.35 21.11
C GLU A 438 -2.55 12.55 20.21
N VAL A 439 -1.25 12.85 20.26
CA VAL A 439 -0.22 12.18 19.44
C VAL A 439 -0.09 10.72 19.86
N LEU A 440 -0.10 10.45 21.18
CA LEU A 440 -0.07 9.10 21.72
C LEU A 440 -1.32 8.31 21.31
N LEU A 441 -2.51 8.91 21.42
CA LEU A 441 -3.77 8.28 21.01
C LEU A 441 -3.80 7.97 19.52
N GLN A 442 -3.25 8.85 18.68
CA GLN A 442 -3.16 8.60 17.24
C GLN A 442 -2.20 7.45 16.91
N LEU A 443 -1.06 7.36 17.62
CA LEU A 443 -0.13 6.24 17.52
C LEU A 443 -0.77 4.91 17.94
N VAL A 444 -1.50 4.91 19.06
CA VAL A 444 -2.23 3.73 19.54
C VAL A 444 -3.32 3.33 18.55
N HIS A 445 -4.02 4.30 17.94
CA HIS A 445 -5.04 4.01 16.93
C HIS A 445 -4.46 3.32 15.68
N PHE A 446 -3.24 3.67 15.27
CA PHE A 446 -2.53 2.97 14.20
C PHE A 446 -2.26 1.52 14.56
N LEU A 447 -1.63 1.30 15.72
CA LEU A 447 -1.28 -0.04 16.21
C LEU A 447 -2.52 -0.95 16.42
N LEU A 448 -3.67 -0.37 16.79
CA LEU A 448 -4.92 -1.11 16.95
C LEU A 448 -5.66 -1.42 15.64
N ASN A 449 -5.19 -0.90 14.50
CA ASN A 449 -5.81 -1.23 13.21
C ASN A 449 -5.65 -2.73 12.92
N LYS A 450 -6.76 -3.36 12.52
CA LYS A 450 -6.86 -4.80 12.31
C LYS A 450 -7.74 -5.13 11.09
N PRO A 451 -7.50 -6.26 10.41
CA PRO A 451 -8.40 -6.75 9.37
C PRO A 451 -9.80 -7.04 9.93
N LYS A 452 -10.81 -7.00 9.05
CA LYS A 452 -12.20 -7.30 9.40
C LYS A 452 -12.39 -8.75 9.86
N GLU A 453 -11.56 -9.67 9.35
CA GLU A 453 -11.54 -11.09 9.73
C GLU A 453 -10.14 -11.45 10.26
N LEU A 454 -10.06 -11.80 11.54
CA LEU A 454 -8.81 -12.21 12.22
C LEU A 454 -8.61 -13.71 12.21
#